data_AF-A0A3R7CMY7-F1
#
_entry.id   AF-A0A3R7CMY7-F1
#
_cell.length_a   1.000
_cell.length_b   1.000
_cell.length_c   1.000
_cell.angle_alpha   90.00
_cell.angle_beta   90.00
_cell.angle_gamma   90.00
#
_symmetry.space_group_name_H-M   'P 1'
#
loop_
_entity.id
_entity.type
_entity.pdbx_description
1 polymer ?
#
loop_
_entity_poly.entity_id
_entity_poly.type
_entity_poly.pdbx_seq_one_letter_code
_entity_poly.pdbx_strand_id
1 'polypeptide(L)'
;MWILYLILFAIFIISLALVILWFKNLIGQDTLFISNKIAKISAVVSICSLLLLVISFSFSNKENSNNTTSSEKIEQQQKDDENKVAEKKEKQKEENNTINSDISNLLEDDKKDASNGDSKYQYANYIQKLEYTKDNTKVYVNDNFINLDENTKNQVSDRLQGVIGSGVAMSDENYKPANDQQGYYLNFWYGKRAVGHSKLSDYHQYKWYSME
;
A
#
# COMPACT_ATOMS: atom_id res chain seq x y z
N MET A 1 -18.62 -30.67 20.02
CA MET A 1 -18.17 -29.61 19.10
C MET A 1 -17.74 -28.34 19.81
N TRP A 2 -18.56 -27.74 20.70
CA TRP A 2 -18.23 -26.46 21.36
C TRP A 2 -16.92 -26.46 22.18
N ILE A 3 -16.60 -27.59 22.84
CA ILE A 3 -15.34 -27.76 23.59
C ILE A 3 -14.09 -27.64 22.68
N LEU A 4 -14.17 -28.12 21.43
CA LEU A 4 -13.06 -28.03 20.48
C LEU A 4 -12.81 -26.57 20.06
N TYR A 5 -13.88 -25.80 19.87
CA TYR A 5 -13.78 -24.36 19.57
C TYR A 5 -13.19 -23.56 20.72
N LEU A 6 -13.54 -23.90 21.97
CA LEU A 6 -12.93 -23.27 23.15
C LEU A 6 -11.43 -23.55 23.24
N ILE A 7 -11.01 -24.79 22.92
CA ILE A 7 -9.58 -25.16 22.90
C ILE A 7 -8.84 -24.40 21.81
N LEU A 8 -9.39 -24.33 20.59
CA LEU A 8 -8.77 -23.58 19.48
C LEU A 8 -8.70 -22.08 19.76
N PHE A 9 -9.74 -21.51 20.36
CA PHE A 9 -9.77 -20.11 20.76
C PHE A 9 -8.74 -19.82 21.85
N ALA A 10 -8.59 -20.69 22.86
CA ALA A 10 -7.57 -20.55 23.89
C ALA A 10 -6.15 -20.60 23.30
N ILE A 11 -5.88 -21.51 22.36
CA ILE A 11 -4.59 -21.61 21.66
C ILE A 11 -4.30 -20.33 20.86
N PHE A 12 -5.29 -19.78 20.17
CA PHE A 12 -5.16 -18.52 19.43
C PHE A 12 -4.79 -17.35 20.36
N ILE A 13 -5.51 -17.19 21.48
CA ILE A 13 -5.26 -16.11 22.45
C ILE A 13 -3.85 -16.23 23.05
N ILE A 14 -3.41 -17.45 23.41
CA ILE A 14 -2.06 -17.69 23.92
C ILE A 14 -1.00 -17.35 22.87
N SER A 15 -1.22 -17.75 21.61
CA SER A 15 -0.31 -17.47 20.51
C SER A 15 -0.20 -15.97 20.22
N LEU A 16 -1.32 -15.26 20.26
CA LEU A 16 -1.37 -13.80 20.07
C LEU A 16 -0.64 -13.06 21.19
N ALA A 17 -0.81 -13.49 22.45
CA ALA A 17 -0.10 -12.93 23.60
C ALA A 17 1.43 -13.07 23.46
N LEU A 18 1.92 -14.22 22.96
CA LEU A 18 3.35 -14.43 22.72
C LEU A 18 3.92 -13.51 21.64
N VAL A 19 3.15 -13.21 20.58
CA VAL A 19 3.56 -12.28 19.52
C VAL A 19 3.60 -10.84 20.05
N ILE A 20 2.62 -10.43 20.84
CA ILE A 20 2.59 -9.09 21.47
C ILE A 20 3.77 -8.91 22.45
N LEU A 21 4.08 -9.93 23.25
CA LEU A 21 5.24 -9.91 24.15
C LEU A 21 6.56 -9.82 23.39
N TRP A 22 6.70 -10.54 22.27
CA TRP A 22 7.88 -10.42 21.41
C TRP A 22 8.02 -9.02 20.81
N PHE A 23 6.92 -8.41 20.35
CA PHE A 23 6.93 -7.05 19.80
C PHE A 23 7.30 -5.99 20.85
N LYS A 24 6.82 -6.16 22.10
CA LYS A 24 7.20 -5.31 23.23
C LYS A 24 8.69 -5.44 23.60
N ASN A 25 9.24 -6.66 23.54
CA ASN A 25 10.66 -6.92 23.74
C ASN A 25 11.53 -6.25 22.64
N LEU A 26 11.04 -6.21 21.39
CA LEU A 26 11.71 -5.52 20.29
C LEU A 26 11.78 -3.99 20.51
N ILE A 27 10.85 -3.43 21.29
CA ILE A 27 10.76 -1.99 21.63
C ILE A 27 11.57 -1.65 22.90
N GLY A 28 12.26 -2.62 23.51
CA GLY A 28 13.19 -2.37 24.62
C GLY A 28 12.53 -2.18 25.99
N GLN A 29 11.31 -2.68 26.19
CA GLN A 29 10.74 -2.80 27.54
C GLN A 29 11.10 -4.17 28.12
N ASP A 30 11.97 -4.18 29.11
CA ASP A 30 12.43 -5.37 29.82
C ASP A 30 11.25 -6.20 30.35
N THR A 31 11.11 -7.44 29.85
CA THR A 31 10.81 -8.66 30.61
C THR A 31 10.58 -9.84 29.65
N LEU A 32 11.44 -10.86 29.76
CA LEU A 32 11.43 -12.17 29.10
C LEU A 32 11.99 -12.25 27.66
N PHE A 33 13.15 -12.92 27.57
CA PHE A 33 13.85 -13.28 26.33
C PHE A 33 13.08 -14.38 25.56
N ILE A 34 12.08 -13.99 24.78
CA ILE A 34 11.46 -14.92 23.82
C ILE A 34 12.37 -15.00 22.59
N SER A 35 12.93 -16.19 22.35
CA SER A 35 13.76 -16.47 21.19
C SER A 35 13.02 -16.17 19.88
N ASN A 36 13.71 -15.53 18.92
CA ASN A 36 13.20 -15.25 17.57
C ASN A 36 12.69 -16.51 16.84
N LYS A 37 13.17 -17.71 17.20
CA LYS A 37 12.67 -18.97 16.64
C LYS A 37 11.27 -19.29 17.14
N ILE A 38 10.99 -19.05 18.43
CA ILE A 38 9.70 -19.32 19.07
C ILE A 38 8.65 -18.33 18.57
N ALA A 39 9.02 -17.05 18.41
CA ALA A 39 8.13 -16.01 17.87
C ALA A 39 7.69 -16.28 16.41
N LYS A 40 8.60 -16.79 15.57
CA LYS A 40 8.25 -17.19 14.20
C LYS A 40 7.28 -18.36 14.16
N ILE A 41 7.49 -19.37 15.03
CA ILE A 41 6.60 -20.54 15.12
C ILE A 41 5.21 -20.12 15.63
N SER A 42 5.12 -19.26 16.64
CA SER A 42 3.83 -18.78 17.16
C SER A 42 3.07 -17.92 16.14
N ALA A 43 3.76 -17.11 15.34
CA ALA A 43 3.12 -16.34 14.27
C ALA A 43 2.44 -17.26 13.24
N VAL A 44 3.12 -18.34 12.81
CA VAL A 44 2.55 -19.33 11.88
C VAL A 44 1.35 -20.06 12.50
N VAL A 45 1.47 -20.50 13.75
CA VAL A 45 0.39 -21.21 14.46
C VAL A 45 -0.86 -20.33 14.59
N SER A 46 -0.69 -19.04 14.90
CA SER A 46 -1.80 -18.08 14.97
C SER A 46 -2.56 -17.97 13.64
N ILE A 47 -1.83 -17.81 12.53
CA ILE A 47 -2.42 -17.70 11.19
C ILE A 47 -3.14 -18.99 10.79
N CYS A 48 -2.53 -20.15 11.02
CA CYS A 48 -3.16 -21.44 10.72
C CYS A 48 -4.43 -21.68 11.53
N SER A 49 -4.45 -21.29 12.81
CA SER A 49 -5.64 -21.42 13.66
C SER A 49 -6.79 -20.52 13.22
N LEU A 50 -6.48 -19.30 12.75
CA LEU A 50 -7.48 -18.37 12.21
C LEU A 50 -8.12 -18.91 10.92
N LEU A 51 -7.31 -19.46 10.01
CA LEU A 51 -7.79 -20.06 8.76
C LEU A 51 -8.73 -21.26 9.03
N LEU A 52 -8.41 -22.09 10.02
CA LEU A 52 -9.27 -23.22 10.40
C LEU A 52 -10.61 -22.77 11.00
N LEU A 53 -10.64 -21.66 11.75
CA LEU A 53 -11.88 -21.06 12.27
C LEU A 53 -12.77 -20.51 11.14
N VAL A 54 -12.19 -19.85 10.14
CA VAL A 54 -12.94 -19.28 9.00
C VAL A 54 -13.56 -20.38 8.15
N ILE A 55 -12.81 -21.44 7.84
CA ILE A 55 -13.31 -22.58 7.05
C ILE A 55 -14.47 -23.29 7.77
N SER A 56 -14.42 -23.36 9.11
CA SER A 56 -15.46 -24.00 9.91
C SER A 56 -16.78 -23.21 9.95
N PHE A 57 -16.72 -21.87 9.86
CA PHE A 57 -17.91 -21.02 9.76
C PHE A 57 -18.63 -21.15 8.40
N SER A 58 -17.88 -21.42 7.33
CA SER A 58 -18.43 -21.53 5.97
C SER A 58 -19.19 -22.84 5.70
N PHE A 59 -18.97 -23.89 6.50
CA PHE A 59 -19.62 -25.20 6.29
C PHE A 59 -20.86 -25.45 7.17
N SER A 60 -21.19 -24.56 8.12
CA SER A 60 -22.31 -24.77 9.04
C SER A 60 -23.65 -24.19 8.56
N ASN A 61 -23.72 -23.65 7.34
CA ASN A 61 -24.92 -22.98 6.85
C ASN A 61 -25.35 -23.50 5.47
N LYS A 62 -25.70 -24.79 5.41
CA LYS A 62 -26.42 -25.34 4.25
C LYS A 62 -27.34 -26.49 4.66
N GLU A 63 -28.52 -26.16 5.18
CA GLU A 63 -29.73 -26.97 4.96
C GLU A 63 -31.04 -26.20 5.21
N ASN A 64 -31.81 -26.04 4.13
CA ASN A 64 -33.27 -25.95 3.92
C ASN A 64 -34.22 -25.45 5.03
N SER A 65 -35.08 -24.48 4.67
CA SER A 65 -36.50 -24.74 4.37
C SER A 65 -37.26 -23.46 3.99
N ASN A 66 -38.13 -23.60 2.99
CA ASN A 66 -39.09 -22.64 2.46
C ASN A 66 -39.92 -21.93 3.54
N ASN A 67 -40.13 -20.62 3.39
CA ASN A 67 -41.47 -20.05 3.33
C ASN A 67 -41.46 -18.61 2.80
N THR A 68 -42.34 -18.40 1.84
CA THR A 68 -42.84 -17.16 1.25
C THR A 68 -43.00 -16.03 2.28
N THR A 69 -42.44 -14.85 1.99
CA THR A 69 -43.08 -13.51 2.08
C THR A 69 -42.01 -12.39 2.06
N SER A 70 -42.25 -11.37 1.23
CA SER A 70 -41.57 -10.06 1.17
C SER A 70 -40.30 -9.94 0.31
N SER A 71 -40.49 -9.97 -1.02
CA SER A 71 -39.45 -9.70 -2.03
C SER A 71 -39.24 -8.20 -2.35
N GLU A 72 -39.89 -7.25 -1.68
CA GLU A 72 -39.79 -5.82 -2.07
C GLU A 72 -38.72 -5.01 -1.31
N LYS A 73 -38.08 -5.55 -0.27
CA LYS A 73 -37.16 -4.79 0.58
C LYS A 73 -35.66 -5.04 0.36
N ILE A 74 -35.29 -6.03 -0.45
CA ILE A 74 -33.87 -6.42 -0.68
C ILE A 74 -33.29 -5.74 -1.94
N GLU A 75 -34.10 -5.45 -2.97
CA GLU A 75 -33.61 -4.79 -4.20
C GLU A 75 -33.24 -3.30 -4.02
N GLN A 76 -33.81 -2.60 -3.03
CA GLN A 76 -33.42 -1.20 -2.74
C GLN A 76 -32.07 -1.11 -2.02
N GLN A 77 -31.71 -2.09 -1.17
CA GLN A 77 -30.48 -2.03 -0.40
C GLN A 77 -29.23 -2.38 -1.23
N GLN A 78 -29.36 -3.23 -2.26
CA GLN A 78 -28.28 -3.51 -3.22
C GLN A 78 -28.04 -2.38 -4.23
N LYS A 79 -29.08 -1.65 -4.67
CA LYS A 79 -28.92 -0.49 -5.58
C LYS A 79 -28.33 0.73 -4.89
N ASP A 80 -28.63 0.95 -3.61
CA ASP A 80 -28.06 2.06 -2.83
C ASP A 80 -26.58 1.84 -2.49
N ASP A 81 -26.14 0.59 -2.25
CA ASP A 81 -24.73 0.27 -2.05
C ASP A 81 -23.92 0.29 -3.35
N GLU A 82 -24.48 -0.16 -4.48
CA GLU A 82 -23.82 0.00 -5.80
C GLU A 82 -23.68 1.47 -6.22
N ASN A 83 -24.71 2.30 -6.01
CA ASN A 83 -24.63 3.74 -6.29
C ASN A 83 -23.62 4.45 -5.39
N LYS A 84 -23.54 4.11 -4.09
CA LYS A 84 -22.53 4.69 -3.18
C LYS A 84 -21.10 4.26 -3.55
N VAL A 85 -20.90 3.03 -4.02
CA VAL A 85 -19.59 2.56 -4.48
C VAL A 85 -19.20 3.23 -5.80
N ALA A 86 -20.15 3.43 -6.72
CA ALA A 86 -19.92 4.16 -7.97
C ALA A 86 -19.56 5.64 -7.71
N GLU A 87 -20.33 6.32 -6.85
CA GLU A 87 -20.08 7.72 -6.47
C GLU A 87 -18.72 7.90 -5.78
N LYS A 88 -18.33 6.96 -4.90
CA LYS A 88 -17.01 6.99 -4.24
C LYS A 88 -15.86 6.78 -5.24
N LYS A 89 -16.02 5.89 -6.22
CA LYS A 89 -15.03 5.67 -7.27
C LYS A 89 -14.89 6.86 -8.20
N GLU A 90 -16.00 7.54 -8.50
CA GLU A 90 -16.00 8.74 -9.34
C GLU A 90 -15.30 9.91 -8.64
N LYS A 91 -15.60 10.16 -7.36
CA LYS A 91 -14.88 11.15 -6.54
C LYS A 91 -13.39 10.85 -6.44
N GLN A 92 -13.01 9.61 -6.20
CA GLN A 92 -11.59 9.22 -6.14
C GLN A 92 -10.89 9.40 -7.49
N LYS A 93 -11.59 9.19 -8.61
CA LYS A 93 -11.04 9.42 -9.95
C LYS A 93 -10.82 10.91 -10.23
N GLU A 94 -11.77 11.76 -9.83
CA GLU A 94 -11.66 13.21 -9.95
C GLU A 94 -10.50 13.75 -9.10
N GLU A 95 -10.43 13.34 -7.83
CA GLU A 95 -9.33 13.68 -6.91
C GLU A 95 -7.96 13.26 -7.48
N ASN A 96 -7.84 12.01 -7.97
CA ASN A 96 -6.61 11.55 -8.60
C ASN A 96 -6.25 12.38 -9.84
N ASN A 97 -7.22 12.85 -10.64
CA ASN A 97 -6.93 13.67 -11.81
C ASN A 97 -6.36 15.04 -11.42
N THR A 98 -6.92 15.68 -10.39
CA THR A 98 -6.40 16.96 -9.88
C THR A 98 -5.00 16.79 -9.32
N ILE A 99 -4.77 15.78 -8.47
CA ILE A 99 -3.44 15.46 -7.93
C ILE A 99 -2.44 15.19 -9.07
N ASN A 100 -2.83 14.41 -10.09
CA ASN A 100 -1.97 14.15 -11.24
C ASN A 100 -1.62 15.42 -12.02
N SER A 101 -2.56 16.36 -12.16
CA SER A 101 -2.31 17.66 -12.77
C SER A 101 -1.28 18.46 -11.97
N ASP A 102 -1.43 18.54 -10.65
CA ASP A 102 -0.51 19.27 -9.78
C ASP A 102 0.89 18.65 -9.77
N ILE A 103 0.98 17.32 -9.66
CA ILE A 103 2.26 16.59 -9.77
C ILE A 103 2.92 16.85 -11.13
N SER A 104 2.13 16.86 -12.21
CA SER A 104 2.66 17.12 -13.56
C SER A 104 3.19 18.55 -13.69
N ASN A 105 2.50 19.54 -13.11
CA ASN A 105 2.94 20.93 -13.13
C ASN A 105 4.23 21.11 -12.33
N LEU A 106 4.30 20.55 -11.12
CA LEU A 106 5.51 20.58 -10.29
C LEU A 106 6.71 19.93 -10.97
N LEU A 107 6.52 18.76 -11.61
CA LEU A 107 7.59 18.11 -12.36
C LEU A 107 8.07 18.96 -13.54
N GLU A 108 7.17 19.67 -14.22
CA GLU A 108 7.54 20.55 -15.33
C GLU A 108 8.29 21.80 -14.86
N ASP A 109 7.88 22.37 -13.72
CA ASP A 109 8.62 23.46 -13.07
C ASP A 109 10.04 23.02 -12.69
N ASP A 110 10.19 21.81 -12.12
CA ASP A 110 11.51 21.25 -11.81
C ASP A 110 12.38 21.05 -13.07
N LYS A 111 11.79 20.55 -14.18
CA LYS A 111 12.51 20.41 -15.46
C LYS A 111 12.95 21.77 -16.01
N LYS A 112 12.12 22.80 -15.86
CA LYS A 112 12.46 24.16 -16.27
C LYS A 112 13.62 24.71 -15.43
N ASP A 113 13.58 24.54 -14.11
CA ASP A 113 14.68 24.97 -13.24
C ASP A 113 15.98 24.20 -13.52
N ALA A 114 15.89 22.91 -13.80
CA ALA A 114 17.02 22.11 -14.25
C ALA A 114 17.60 22.64 -15.57
N SER A 115 16.74 23.02 -16.52
CA SER A 115 17.14 23.60 -17.82
C SER A 115 17.77 24.99 -17.68
N ASN A 116 17.42 25.73 -16.62
CA ASN A 116 18.04 27.00 -16.25
C ASN A 116 19.40 26.82 -15.53
N GLY A 117 19.87 25.58 -15.37
CA GLY A 117 21.16 25.26 -14.77
C GLY A 117 21.13 24.97 -13.28
N ASP A 118 19.95 24.90 -12.65
CA ASP A 118 19.87 24.55 -11.24
C ASP A 118 20.08 23.05 -11.04
N SER A 119 21.25 22.72 -10.51
CA SER A 119 21.70 21.33 -10.31
C SER A 119 20.78 20.53 -9.39
N LYS A 120 20.04 21.16 -8.46
CA LYS A 120 19.19 20.42 -7.51
C LYS A 120 18.00 19.74 -8.17
N TYR A 121 17.58 20.22 -9.35
CA TYR A 121 16.43 19.72 -10.10
C TYR A 121 16.82 18.81 -11.27
N GLN A 122 18.11 18.52 -11.47
CA GLN A 122 18.57 17.66 -12.57
C GLN A 122 17.94 16.27 -12.58
N TYR A 123 17.43 15.79 -11.43
CA TYR A 123 16.68 14.55 -11.36
C TYR A 123 15.45 14.53 -12.29
N ALA A 124 14.80 15.68 -12.48
CA ALA A 124 13.56 15.80 -13.24
C ALA A 124 13.78 15.50 -14.74
N ASN A 125 14.99 15.72 -15.24
CA ASN A 125 15.38 15.42 -16.62
C ASN A 125 15.40 13.92 -16.94
N TYR A 126 15.34 13.04 -15.94
CA TYR A 126 15.24 11.60 -16.14
C TYR A 126 13.78 11.10 -16.26
N ILE A 127 12.81 11.95 -15.93
CA ILE A 127 11.42 11.56 -15.71
C ILE A 127 10.56 12.14 -16.83
N GLN A 128 9.86 11.26 -17.55
CA GLN A 128 8.96 11.65 -18.63
C GLN A 128 7.63 12.15 -18.06
N LYS A 129 6.99 11.32 -17.23
CA LYS A 129 5.71 11.61 -16.59
C LYS A 129 5.48 10.75 -15.35
N LEU A 130 4.51 11.16 -14.53
CA LEU A 130 4.04 10.47 -13.34
C LEU A 130 2.54 10.18 -13.49
N GLU A 131 2.08 9.01 -13.03
CA GLU A 131 0.66 8.66 -12.90
C GLU A 131 0.41 8.17 -11.48
N TYR A 132 -0.10 9.07 -10.65
CA TYR A 132 -0.47 8.84 -9.27
C TYR A 132 -1.84 8.16 -9.15
N THR A 133 -1.88 7.21 -8.23
CA THR A 133 -3.08 6.72 -7.57
C THR A 133 -2.76 6.54 -6.10
N LYS A 134 -3.78 6.51 -5.24
CA LYS A 134 -3.62 6.33 -3.79
C LYS A 134 -2.76 5.13 -3.39
N ASP A 135 -2.76 4.05 -4.17
CA ASP A 135 -2.06 2.81 -3.85
C ASP A 135 -0.72 2.65 -4.57
N ASN A 136 -0.52 3.36 -5.69
CA ASN A 136 0.64 3.17 -6.57
C ASN A 136 0.85 4.38 -7.48
N THR A 137 2.08 4.86 -7.54
CA THR A 137 2.51 5.87 -8.52
C THR A 137 3.36 5.22 -9.59
N LYS A 138 2.93 5.30 -10.86
CA LYS A 138 3.77 4.88 -11.98
C LYS A 138 4.68 6.03 -12.38
N VAL A 139 5.98 5.75 -12.45
CA VAL A 139 7.01 6.69 -12.88
C VAL A 139 7.51 6.25 -14.26
N TYR A 140 7.29 7.06 -15.28
CA TYR A 140 7.80 6.79 -16.62
C TYR A 140 9.13 7.51 -16.80
N VAL A 141 10.18 6.75 -17.09
CA VAL A 141 11.57 7.24 -17.16
C VAL A 141 12.10 7.18 -18.59
N ASN A 142 13.12 8.00 -18.89
CA ASN A 142 13.80 7.97 -20.18
C ASN A 142 14.99 6.99 -20.21
N ASP A 143 15.68 6.96 -21.36
CA ASP A 143 16.86 6.14 -21.63
C ASP A 143 18.07 6.54 -20.77
N ASN A 144 18.22 7.81 -20.42
CA ASN A 144 19.29 8.25 -19.53
C ASN A 144 19.13 7.66 -18.14
N PHE A 145 17.90 7.54 -17.62
CA PHE A 145 17.64 6.97 -16.30
C PHE A 145 18.11 5.52 -16.18
N ILE A 146 17.84 4.69 -17.20
CA ILE A 146 18.12 3.25 -17.12
C ILE A 146 19.62 2.96 -17.04
N ASN A 147 20.44 3.87 -17.57
CA ASN A 147 21.90 3.80 -17.58
C ASN A 147 22.56 4.35 -16.31
N LEU A 148 21.78 4.94 -15.39
CA LEU A 148 22.29 5.40 -14.11
C LEU A 148 22.69 4.22 -13.20
N ASP A 149 23.67 4.45 -12.34
CA ASP A 149 23.95 3.54 -11.23
C ASP A 149 22.81 3.57 -10.18
N GLU A 150 22.76 2.53 -9.35
CA GLU A 150 21.68 2.38 -8.36
C GLU A 150 21.64 3.53 -7.35
N ASN A 151 22.77 4.12 -6.98
CA ASN A 151 22.80 5.21 -6.03
C ASN A 151 22.18 6.47 -6.63
N THR A 152 22.50 6.82 -7.88
CA THR A 152 21.83 7.95 -8.55
C THR A 152 20.36 7.66 -8.82
N LYS A 153 19.96 6.43 -9.17
CA LYS A 153 18.54 6.05 -9.29
C LYS A 153 17.79 6.26 -7.98
N ASN A 154 18.38 5.88 -6.85
CA ASN A 154 17.78 6.10 -5.53
C ASN A 154 17.62 7.59 -5.22
N GLN A 155 18.64 8.41 -5.50
CA GLN A 155 18.55 9.87 -5.29
C GLN A 155 17.45 10.52 -6.13
N VAL A 156 17.32 10.13 -7.41
CA VAL A 156 16.23 10.61 -8.27
C VAL A 156 14.87 10.21 -7.69
N SER A 157 14.77 8.98 -7.19
CA SER A 157 13.55 8.43 -6.62
C SER A 157 13.14 9.11 -5.31
N ASP A 158 14.10 9.46 -4.45
CA ASP A 158 13.85 10.21 -3.22
C ASP A 158 13.38 11.63 -3.51
N ARG A 159 13.91 12.28 -4.56
CA ARG A 159 13.42 13.58 -5.00
C ARG A 159 11.97 13.51 -5.49
N LEU A 160 11.63 12.46 -6.22
CA LEU A 160 10.25 12.23 -6.67
C LEU A 160 9.25 12.09 -5.52
N GLN A 161 9.63 11.51 -4.38
CA GLN A 161 8.77 11.45 -3.20
C GLN A 161 8.29 12.85 -2.78
N GLY A 162 9.17 13.85 -2.86
CA GLY A 162 8.86 15.25 -2.52
C GLY A 162 7.89 15.91 -3.52
N VAL A 163 8.06 15.65 -4.82
CA VAL A 163 7.14 16.15 -5.86
C VAL A 163 5.75 15.57 -5.67
N ILE A 164 5.67 14.25 -5.45
CA ILE A 164 4.40 13.55 -5.25
C ILE A 164 3.73 14.03 -3.96
N GLY A 165 4.47 14.09 -2.85
CA GLY A 165 3.94 14.58 -1.57
C GLY A 165 3.41 16.00 -1.67
N SER A 166 4.12 16.87 -2.39
CA SER A 166 3.70 18.26 -2.61
C SER A 166 2.41 18.34 -3.44
N GLY A 167 2.30 17.57 -4.53
CA GLY A 167 1.09 17.53 -5.35
C GLY A 167 -0.12 16.95 -4.60
N VAL A 168 0.09 15.91 -3.78
CA VAL A 168 -0.97 15.37 -2.92
C VAL A 168 -1.39 16.39 -1.86
N ALA A 169 -0.45 17.06 -1.20
CA ALA A 169 -0.73 18.05 -0.17
C ALA A 169 -1.49 19.29 -0.68
N MET A 170 -1.33 19.64 -1.96
CA MET A 170 -2.05 20.76 -2.59
C MET A 170 -3.53 20.45 -2.87
N SER A 171 -3.86 19.17 -3.09
CA SER A 171 -5.14 18.75 -3.65
C SER A 171 -5.98 17.85 -2.74
N ASP A 172 -5.38 17.08 -1.84
CA ASP A 172 -6.11 16.22 -0.89
C ASP A 172 -6.50 17.02 0.37
N GLU A 173 -7.79 17.36 0.48
CA GLU A 173 -8.35 18.08 1.64
C GLU A 173 -8.16 17.33 2.98
N ASN A 174 -7.93 16.01 2.94
CA ASN A 174 -7.69 15.17 4.11
C ASN A 174 -6.22 14.87 4.35
N TYR A 175 -5.32 15.54 3.61
CA TYR A 175 -3.88 15.35 3.74
C TYR A 175 -3.41 15.56 5.17
N LYS A 176 -2.55 14.65 5.63
CA LYS A 176 -1.84 14.77 6.91
C LYS A 176 -0.35 14.58 6.65
N PRO A 177 0.52 15.47 7.13
CA PRO A 177 1.98 15.35 6.94
C PRO A 177 2.57 14.02 7.42
N ALA A 178 1.94 13.35 8.40
CA ALA A 178 2.36 12.03 8.86
C ALA A 178 2.23 10.94 7.78
N ASN A 179 1.32 11.11 6.80
CA ASN A 179 1.14 10.16 5.72
C ASN A 179 2.35 10.14 4.76
N ASP A 180 3.07 11.25 4.66
CA ASP A 180 4.27 11.35 3.81
C ASP A 180 5.51 10.70 4.42
N GLN A 181 5.51 10.43 5.73
CA GLN A 181 6.66 9.83 6.39
C GLN A 181 6.93 8.38 5.93
N GLN A 182 5.89 7.69 5.44
CA GLN A 182 6.04 6.36 4.87
C GLN A 182 6.50 6.40 3.40
N GLY A 183 6.40 7.57 2.75
CA GLY A 183 6.60 7.75 1.31
C GLY A 183 5.42 7.27 0.47
N TYR A 184 5.61 7.30 -0.85
CA TYR A 184 4.69 6.81 -1.87
C TYR A 184 5.28 5.60 -2.58
N TYR A 185 4.46 4.58 -2.83
CA TYR A 185 4.93 3.41 -3.56
C TYR A 185 5.18 3.76 -5.03
N LEU A 186 6.44 3.72 -5.45
CA LEU A 186 6.84 4.03 -6.82
C LEU A 186 7.05 2.76 -7.64
N ASN A 187 6.55 2.76 -8.86
CA ASN A 187 6.77 1.69 -9.84
C ASN A 187 7.30 2.30 -11.13
N PHE A 188 8.55 1.99 -11.48
CA PHE A 188 9.30 2.62 -12.56
C PHE A 188 9.16 1.86 -13.87
N TRP A 189 8.89 2.58 -14.95
CA TRP A 189 8.64 2.04 -16.29
C TRP A 189 9.49 2.74 -17.35
N TYR A 190 10.20 1.95 -18.16
CA TYR A 190 10.81 2.40 -19.40
C TYR A 190 10.01 1.82 -20.58
N GLY A 191 9.25 2.68 -21.25
CA GLY A 191 8.24 2.25 -22.22
C GLY A 191 7.21 1.32 -21.59
N LYS A 192 7.17 0.05 -22.02
CA LYS A 192 6.27 -0.99 -21.49
C LYS A 192 6.94 -1.94 -20.49
N ARG A 193 8.22 -1.73 -20.18
CA ARG A 193 9.00 -2.61 -19.27
C ARG A 193 9.09 -1.95 -17.90
N ALA A 194 8.72 -2.68 -16.86
CA ALA A 194 9.04 -2.27 -15.49
C ALA A 194 10.55 -2.39 -15.28
N VAL A 195 11.17 -1.38 -14.66
CA VAL A 195 12.63 -1.29 -14.46
C VAL A 195 13.03 -1.18 -12.99
N GLY A 196 12.06 -0.98 -12.10
CA GLY A 196 12.27 -1.00 -10.66
C GLY A 196 11.02 -0.59 -9.91
N HIS A 197 11.08 -0.69 -8.58
CA HIS A 197 9.98 -0.30 -7.71
C HIS A 197 10.45 -0.04 -6.28
N SER A 198 9.64 0.67 -5.50
CA SER A 198 9.78 0.80 -4.04
C SER A 198 9.60 -0.55 -3.34
N LYS A 199 10.27 -0.79 -2.22
CA LYS A 199 10.03 -1.97 -1.38
C LYS A 199 8.77 -1.77 -0.56
N LEU A 200 7.94 -2.79 -0.41
CA LEU A 200 6.71 -2.67 0.39
C LEU A 200 6.96 -2.42 1.89
N SER A 201 8.15 -2.76 2.39
CA SER A 201 8.55 -2.52 3.78
C SER A 201 8.96 -1.08 4.07
N ASP A 202 9.36 -0.32 3.04
CA ASP A 202 9.87 1.05 3.14
C ASP A 202 9.86 1.66 1.73
N TYR A 203 8.98 2.65 1.49
CA TYR A 203 8.80 3.20 0.14
C TYR A 203 9.95 4.11 -0.31
N HIS A 204 10.88 4.46 0.59
CA HIS A 204 12.15 5.14 0.28
C HIS A 204 13.28 4.18 -0.07
N GLN A 205 13.04 2.87 -0.05
CA GLN A 205 13.99 1.88 -0.54
C GLN A 205 13.52 1.30 -1.84
N TYR A 206 14.45 1.11 -2.77
CA TYR A 206 14.13 0.69 -4.12
C TYR A 206 14.77 -0.65 -4.47
N LYS A 207 14.14 -1.38 -5.38
CA LYS A 207 14.67 -2.56 -6.03
C LYS A 207 14.70 -2.29 -7.53
N TRP A 208 15.89 -2.37 -8.11
CA TRP A 208 16.11 -2.20 -9.54
C TRP A 208 16.17 -3.54 -10.24
N TYR A 209 15.64 -3.62 -11.46
CA TYR A 209 15.69 -4.82 -12.27
C TYR A 209 16.87 -4.75 -13.24
N SER A 210 17.51 -5.90 -13.50
CA SER A 210 18.54 -5.98 -14.53
C SER A 210 17.92 -5.76 -15.91
N MET A 211 18.58 -4.89 -16.68
CA MET A 211 18.27 -4.70 -18.10
C MET A 211 19.14 -5.67 -18.90
N GLU A 212 18.69 -6.92 -18.97
CA GLU A 212 19.11 -7.83 -20.06
C GLU A 212 18.46 -7.42 -21.39
#